data_AF-A0A847KPN5-F1
#
_entry.id   AF-A0A847KPN5-F1
#
_cell.length_a   1.000
_cell.length_b   1.000
_cell.length_c   1.000
_cell.angle_alpha   90.00
_cell.angle_beta   90.00
_cell.angle_gamma   90.00
#
_symmetry.space_group_name_H-M   'P 1'
#
loop_
_entity.id
_entity.type
_entity.pdbx_description
1 polymer ?
#
loop_
_entity_poly.entity_id
_entity_poly.type
_entity_poly.pdbx_seq_one_letter_code
_entity_poly.pdbx_strand_id
1 'polypeptide(L)'
;MTTVHISLVRDDGTTKTAAKGVVEWQPTARREDGTDVILPRGFTAPLVAGEASVTVDPSGLTWCWRVTERTDSGGTVRYVAVPDSAAVVEYVDLPDVDPTTLVAWSPADPEAAYQSALWTAVDDYLTENPPSGTLSGVSDGTLGTPSTGDAPV
;
A
#
# COMPACT_ATOMS: atom_id res chain seq x y z
N MET A 1 15.93 13.69 -2.44
CA MET A 1 15.82 13.59 -0.96
C MET A 1 14.44 14.11 -0.60
N THR A 2 13.66 13.35 0.14
CA THR A 2 12.25 13.64 0.43
C THR A 2 12.08 13.92 1.90
N THR A 3 11.33 14.97 2.23
CA THR A 3 10.96 15.26 3.62
C THR A 3 9.66 14.53 3.96
N VAL A 4 9.72 13.68 4.97
CA VAL A 4 8.57 12.95 5.50
C VAL A 4 8.17 13.55 6.84
N HIS A 5 6.92 13.96 6.96
CA HIS A 5 6.32 14.37 8.22
C HIS A 5 5.62 13.18 8.88
N ILE A 6 5.96 12.92 10.15
CA ILE A 6 5.46 11.80 10.94
C ILE A 6 4.59 12.39 12.04
N SER A 7 3.34 11.95 12.11
CA SER A 7 2.44 12.24 13.23
C SER A 7 1.84 10.94 13.74
N LEU A 8 2.19 10.57 14.98
CA LEU A 8 1.71 9.36 15.64
C LEU A 8 0.90 9.73 16.88
N VAL A 9 -0.33 9.22 16.92
CA VAL A 9 -1.24 9.40 18.04
C VAL A 9 -1.51 8.06 18.71
N ARG A 10 -1.57 8.09 20.04
CA ARG A 10 -2.09 7.03 20.87
C ARG A 10 -3.59 7.22 21.02
N ASP A 11 -4.34 6.14 20.85
CA ASP A 11 -5.74 6.07 21.23
C ASP A 11 -5.89 5.12 22.43
N ASP A 12 -6.45 5.59 23.54
CA ASP A 12 -6.77 4.77 24.71
C ASP A 12 -8.23 4.27 24.72
N GLY A 13 -8.95 4.48 23.62
CA GLY A 13 -10.37 4.17 23.44
C GLY A 13 -11.30 5.32 23.83
N THR A 14 -10.78 6.38 24.47
CA THR A 14 -11.57 7.53 24.91
C THR A 14 -10.98 8.85 24.41
N THR A 15 -9.64 8.97 24.39
CA THR A 15 -8.93 10.18 23.99
C THR A 15 -7.76 9.83 23.06
N LYS A 16 -7.55 10.68 22.05
CA LYS A 16 -6.33 10.67 21.25
C LYS A 16 -5.30 11.59 21.86
N THR A 17 -4.12 11.06 22.17
CA THR A 17 -3.00 11.81 22.74
C THR A 17 -1.74 11.58 21.91
N ALA A 18 -0.78 12.50 21.99
CA ALA A 18 0.50 12.37 21.31
C ALA A 18 1.24 11.11 21.77
N ALA A 19 1.67 10.27 20.83
CA ALA A 19 2.51 9.11 21.15
C ALA A 19 3.90 9.57 21.61
N LYS A 20 4.52 8.81 22.52
CA LYS A 20 5.89 9.06 22.98
C LYS A 20 6.80 7.93 22.54
N GLY A 21 8.00 8.26 22.06
CA GLY A 21 8.98 7.26 21.69
C GLY A 21 9.80 7.70 20.49
N VAL A 22 10.17 6.72 19.66
CA VAL A 22 11.01 6.95 18.48
C VAL A 22 10.47 6.18 17.28
N VAL A 23 10.80 6.68 16.09
CA VAL A 23 10.58 5.98 14.83
C VAL A 23 11.93 5.67 14.22
N GLU A 24 12.19 4.39 13.95
CA GLU A 24 13.45 3.96 13.37
C GLU A 24 13.33 3.63 11.90
N TRP A 25 14.28 4.11 11.13
CA TRP A 25 14.34 3.96 9.69
C TRP A 25 15.56 3.14 9.33
N GLN A 26 15.36 2.03 8.63
CA GLN A 26 16.42 1.15 8.14
C GLN A 26 16.19 0.86 6.66
N PRO A 27 17.19 1.03 5.77
CA PRO A 27 17.06 0.59 4.39
C PRO A 27 17.08 -0.94 4.32
N THR A 28 16.27 -1.53 3.45
CA THR A 28 16.26 -3.00 3.27
C THR A 28 17.39 -3.51 2.37
N ALA A 29 17.99 -2.65 1.56
CA ALA A 29 19.08 -3.02 0.67
C ALA A 29 20.10 -1.89 0.51
N ARG A 30 21.29 -2.28 0.04
CA ARG A 30 22.26 -1.36 -0.57
C ARG A 30 21.73 -0.91 -1.94
N ARG A 31 22.02 0.33 -2.34
CA ARG A 31 21.69 0.85 -3.68
C ARG A 31 22.95 0.98 -4.53
N GLU A 32 22.81 0.97 -5.84
CA GLU A 32 23.90 1.23 -6.80
C GLU A 32 23.57 2.52 -7.56
N ASP A 33 24.56 3.39 -7.78
CA ASP A 33 24.39 4.63 -8.56
C ASP A 33 25.05 4.56 -9.95
N GLY A 34 25.43 3.34 -10.37
CA GLY A 34 26.15 3.06 -11.61
C GLY A 34 27.67 3.07 -11.47
N THR A 35 28.21 3.60 -10.37
CA THR A 35 29.66 3.62 -10.11
C THR A 35 30.00 3.05 -8.73
N ASP A 36 29.18 3.36 -7.73
CA ASP A 36 29.37 3.02 -6.34
C ASP A 36 28.18 2.23 -5.77
N VAL A 37 28.49 1.39 -4.79
CA VAL A 37 27.49 0.79 -3.90
C VAL A 37 27.27 1.75 -2.73
N ILE A 38 26.09 2.36 -2.67
CA ILE A 38 25.69 3.20 -1.55
C ILE A 38 25.02 2.34 -0.50
N LEU A 39 25.49 2.47 0.74
CA LEU A 39 24.86 1.90 1.94
C LEU A 39 24.06 3.01 2.60
N PRO A 40 22.73 3.10 2.40
CA PRO A 40 21.97 4.12 3.10
C PRO A 40 22.11 3.88 4.60
N ARG A 41 22.25 4.96 5.37
CA ARG A 41 22.41 4.86 6.81
C ARG A 41 21.05 4.85 7.47
N GLY A 42 20.76 3.80 8.24
CA GLY A 42 19.61 3.80 9.13
C GLY A 42 19.78 4.81 10.28
N PHE A 43 18.67 5.31 10.79
CA PHE A 43 18.65 6.32 11.85
C PHE A 43 17.38 6.22 12.70
N THR A 44 17.37 6.95 13.81
CA THR A 44 16.27 6.97 14.78
C THR A 44 15.79 8.41 14.94
N ALA A 45 14.49 8.64 14.75
CA ALA A 45 13.84 9.94 14.90
C ALA A 45 13.04 9.98 16.20
N PRO A 46 13.41 10.83 17.19
CA PRO A 46 12.61 11.00 18.39
C PRO A 46 11.33 11.78 18.09
N LEU A 47 10.22 11.35 18.69
CA LEU A 47 8.95 12.07 18.62
C LEU A 47 8.92 13.19 19.65
N VAL A 48 8.51 14.38 19.23
CA VAL A 48 8.22 15.52 20.10
C VAL A 48 6.74 15.85 19.93
N ALA A 49 5.96 15.73 21.01
CA ALA A 49 4.50 15.87 20.94
C ALA A 49 3.83 14.97 19.89
N GLY A 50 4.36 13.76 19.68
CA GLY A 50 3.84 12.79 18.71
C GLY A 50 4.33 13.01 17.28
N GLU A 51 5.17 14.03 17.06
CA GLU A 51 5.60 14.42 15.72
C GLU A 51 7.11 14.30 15.52
N ALA A 52 7.50 14.06 14.27
CA ALA A 52 8.88 14.17 13.79
C ALA A 52 8.90 14.56 12.31
N SER A 53 9.96 15.24 11.87
CA SER A 53 10.23 15.49 10.45
C SER A 53 11.59 14.92 10.11
N VAL A 54 11.64 14.09 9.06
CA VAL A 54 12.87 13.40 8.64
C VAL A 54 13.11 13.64 7.16
N THR A 55 14.37 13.79 6.78
CA THR A 55 14.76 13.82 5.37
C THR A 55 15.42 12.50 5.02
N VAL A 56 14.84 11.81 4.05
CA VAL A 56 15.24 10.46 3.66
C VAL A 56 15.47 10.37 2.16
N ASP A 57 16.30 9.40 1.77
CA ASP A 57 16.46 9.05 0.38
C ASP A 57 15.14 8.48 -0.17
N PRO A 58 14.69 8.89 -1.36
CA PRO A 58 13.58 8.24 -2.03
C PRO A 58 13.94 6.79 -2.34
N SER A 59 12.96 5.90 -2.18
CA SER A 59 13.10 4.50 -2.55
C SER A 59 12.68 4.30 -3.99
N GLY A 60 13.47 3.53 -4.74
CA GLY A 60 13.11 3.09 -6.09
C GLY A 60 12.34 1.76 -6.07
N LEU A 61 12.36 1.03 -7.18
CA LEU A 61 11.71 -0.29 -7.30
C LEU A 61 12.52 -1.44 -6.69
N THR A 62 13.75 -1.18 -6.25
CA THR A 62 14.72 -2.22 -5.85
C THR A 62 14.92 -2.30 -4.34
N TRP A 63 14.32 -1.40 -3.56
CA TRP A 63 14.45 -1.36 -2.11
C TRP A 63 13.31 -0.54 -1.48
N CYS A 64 13.14 -0.66 -0.17
CA CYS A 64 12.18 0.12 0.60
C CYS A 64 12.74 0.48 1.98
N TRP A 65 12.06 1.36 2.70
CA TRP A 65 12.41 1.68 4.08
C TRP A 65 11.65 0.76 5.03
N ARG A 66 12.37 0.03 5.88
CA ARG A 66 11.80 -0.63 7.06
C ARG A 66 11.69 0.40 8.18
N VAL A 67 10.46 0.75 8.54
CA VAL A 67 10.14 1.72 9.59
C VAL A 67 9.61 0.97 10.81
N THR A 68 10.30 1.08 11.94
CA THR A 68 9.87 0.48 13.21
C THR A 68 9.36 1.58 14.14
N GLU A 69 8.08 1.53 14.45
CA GLU A 69 7.44 2.42 15.41
C GLU A 69 7.67 1.88 16.82
N ARG A 70 8.53 2.55 17.60
CA ARG A 70 8.78 2.17 18.99
C ARG A 70 8.22 3.24 19.91
N THR A 71 6.92 3.14 20.14
CA THR A 71 6.20 4.06 21.01
C THR A 71 5.74 3.38 22.31
N ASP A 72 5.39 4.21 23.29
CA ASP A 72 4.78 3.84 24.58
C ASP A 72 3.38 3.20 24.47
N SER A 73 2.84 3.16 23.25
CA SER A 73 1.52 2.62 22.92
C SER A 73 1.63 1.30 22.16
N GLY A 74 2.85 0.77 22.02
CA GLY A 74 3.18 -0.24 21.02
C GLY A 74 3.45 0.42 19.67
N GLY A 75 3.54 -0.39 18.62
CA GLY A 75 3.77 0.09 17.27
C GLY A 75 3.94 -1.08 16.33
N THR A 76 3.99 -0.80 15.04
CA THR A 76 4.21 -1.83 14.02
C THR A 76 5.55 -1.63 13.32
N VAL A 77 5.92 -2.62 12.51
CA VAL A 77 6.96 -2.46 11.49
C VAL A 77 6.25 -2.28 10.16
N ARG A 78 6.44 -1.13 9.54
CA ARG A 78 6.05 -0.88 8.15
C ARG A 78 7.24 -1.05 7.24
N TYR A 79 6.99 -1.48 6.02
CA TYR A 79 7.94 -1.36 4.93
C TYR A 79 7.32 -0.38 3.96
N VAL A 80 7.97 0.73 3.65
CA VAL A 80 7.33 1.82 2.91
C VAL A 80 8.15 2.26 1.71
N ALA A 81 7.44 2.65 0.66
CA ALA A 81 8.03 3.34 -0.48
C ALA A 81 8.01 4.85 -0.21
N VAL A 82 9.17 5.50 -0.33
CA VAL A 82 9.31 6.96 -0.26
C VAL A 82 9.47 7.50 -1.69
N PRO A 83 8.55 8.33 -2.19
CA PRO A 83 8.67 8.92 -3.52
C PRO A 83 9.79 9.97 -3.55
N ASP A 84 10.38 10.24 -4.72
CA ASP A 84 11.23 11.43 -4.90
C ASP A 84 10.34 12.65 -5.07
N SER A 85 10.25 13.46 -4.02
CA SER A 85 9.34 14.59 -3.93
C SER A 85 10.04 15.82 -3.36
N ALA A 86 9.81 16.97 -3.99
CA ALA A 86 10.22 18.27 -3.46
C ALA A 86 9.24 18.79 -2.39
N ALA A 87 8.03 18.26 -2.31
CA ALA A 87 7.04 18.57 -1.29
C ALA A 87 7.19 17.66 -0.07
N VAL A 88 6.70 18.12 1.08
CA VAL A 88 6.56 17.29 2.28
C VAL A 88 5.53 16.20 2.01
N VAL A 89 5.88 14.96 2.36
CA VAL A 89 5.00 13.79 2.26
C VAL A 89 4.60 13.35 3.67
N GLU A 90 3.32 13.12 3.90
CA GLU A 90 2.85 12.61 5.19
C GLU A 90 3.17 11.12 5.32
N TYR A 91 3.61 10.70 6.51
CA TYR A 91 4.00 9.32 6.81
C TYR A 91 2.85 8.33 6.59
N VAL A 92 1.61 8.77 6.85
CA VAL A 92 0.40 7.97 6.62
C VAL A 92 0.13 7.72 5.14
N ASP A 93 0.59 8.62 4.26
CA ASP A 93 0.38 8.54 2.82
C ASP A 93 1.47 7.72 2.10
N LEU A 94 2.51 7.29 2.83
CA LEU A 94 3.54 6.43 2.26
C LEU A 94 2.94 5.05 1.94
N PRO A 95 3.07 4.55 0.69
CA PRO A 95 2.62 3.22 0.33
C PRO A 95 3.37 2.15 1.14
N ASP A 96 2.63 1.20 1.70
CA ASP A 96 3.24 0.01 2.29
C ASP A 96 3.79 -0.89 1.17
N VAL A 97 4.86 -1.62 1.44
CA VAL A 97 5.56 -2.48 0.50
C VAL A 97 5.63 -3.86 1.11
N ASP A 98 5.29 -4.89 0.36
CA ASP A 98 5.63 -6.25 0.76
C ASP A 98 7.15 -6.44 0.63
N PRO A 99 7.90 -6.66 1.72
CA PRO A 99 9.35 -6.74 1.67
C PRO A 99 9.88 -7.97 0.90
N THR A 100 9.03 -8.95 0.61
CA THR A 100 9.40 -10.14 -0.17
C THR A 100 9.26 -9.93 -1.67
N THR A 101 8.28 -9.13 -2.10
CA THR A 101 7.98 -8.89 -3.53
C THR A 101 8.41 -7.49 -4.01
N LEU A 102 8.63 -6.56 -3.09
CA LEU A 102 8.91 -5.14 -3.33
C LEU A 102 7.84 -4.38 -4.13
N VAL A 103 6.62 -4.93 -4.19
CA VAL A 103 5.47 -4.25 -4.80
C VAL A 103 4.87 -3.31 -3.77
N ALA A 104 4.76 -2.02 -4.14
CA ALA A 104 4.10 -1.02 -3.33
C ALA A 104 2.57 -1.20 -3.39
N TRP A 105 1.97 -1.40 -2.23
CA TRP A 105 0.55 -1.32 -1.98
C TRP A 105 0.16 0.14 -1.75
N SER A 106 -0.55 0.74 -2.71
CA SER A 106 -1.13 2.07 -2.55
C SER A 106 -2.64 1.97 -2.30
N PRO A 107 -3.15 2.47 -1.16
CA PRO A 107 -4.55 2.38 -0.80
C PRO A 107 -5.39 3.55 -1.36
N ALA A 108 -5.00 4.18 -2.48
CA ALA A 108 -5.77 5.31 -3.01
C ALA A 108 -7.25 4.95 -3.26
N ASP A 109 -7.55 3.67 -3.51
CA ASP A 109 -8.88 3.08 -3.34
C ASP A 109 -8.77 1.53 -3.25
N PRO A 110 -8.65 0.94 -2.06
CA PRO A 110 -8.36 -0.50 -1.92
C PRO A 110 -9.48 -1.37 -2.47
N GLU A 111 -10.72 -0.86 -2.46
CA GLU A 111 -11.87 -1.52 -3.08
C GLU A 111 -11.75 -1.51 -4.61
N ALA A 112 -11.35 -0.38 -5.21
CA ALA A 112 -11.16 -0.32 -6.66
C ALA A 112 -9.96 -1.18 -7.12
N ALA A 113 -8.89 -1.24 -6.33
CA ALA A 113 -7.74 -2.10 -6.59
C ALA A 113 -8.11 -3.59 -6.48
N TYR A 114 -8.88 -3.94 -5.44
CA TYR A 114 -9.43 -5.30 -5.27
C TYR A 114 -10.37 -5.67 -6.42
N GLN A 115 -11.31 -4.80 -6.79
CA GLN A 115 -12.24 -5.02 -7.90
C GLN A 115 -11.51 -5.16 -9.25
N SER A 116 -10.46 -4.35 -9.48
CA SER A 116 -9.63 -4.46 -10.69
C SER A 116 -8.89 -5.80 -10.74
N ALA A 117 -8.28 -6.22 -9.63
CA ALA A 117 -7.60 -7.51 -9.53
C ALA A 117 -8.58 -8.69 -9.70
N LEU A 118 -9.78 -8.57 -9.13
CA LEU A 118 -10.84 -9.56 -9.27
C LEU A 118 -11.32 -9.66 -10.71
N TRP A 119 -11.48 -8.53 -11.42
CA TRP A 119 -11.85 -8.55 -12.83
C TRP A 119 -10.80 -9.18 -13.72
N THR A 120 -9.53 -8.85 -13.53
CA THR A 120 -8.43 -9.50 -14.26
C THR A 120 -8.43 -11.01 -14.02
N ALA A 121 -8.56 -11.45 -12.76
CA ALA A 121 -8.58 -12.87 -12.42
C ALA A 121 -9.78 -13.61 -13.04
N VAL A 122 -10.94 -12.97 -13.13
CA VAL A 122 -12.13 -13.53 -13.81
C VAL A 122 -11.90 -13.61 -15.33
N ASP A 123 -11.31 -12.59 -15.95
CA ASP A 123 -11.05 -12.58 -17.40
C ASP A 123 -10.00 -13.63 -17.80
N ASP A 124 -8.94 -13.76 -17.02
CA ASP A 124 -7.94 -14.83 -17.18
C ASP A 124 -8.61 -16.21 -17.03
N TYR A 125 -9.43 -16.39 -16.00
CA TYR A 125 -10.15 -17.65 -15.78
C TYR A 125 -11.07 -18.00 -16.95
N LEU A 126 -11.81 -17.03 -17.49
CA LEU A 126 -12.70 -17.22 -18.63
C LEU A 126 -11.94 -17.42 -19.95
N THR A 127 -10.73 -16.86 -20.07
CA THR A 127 -9.84 -17.07 -21.22
C THR A 127 -9.26 -18.48 -21.21
N GLU A 128 -8.83 -18.96 -20.05
CA GLU A 128 -8.33 -20.32 -19.85
C GLU A 128 -9.46 -21.37 -19.89
N ASN A 129 -10.65 -20.99 -19.42
CA ASN A 129 -11.83 -21.84 -19.34
C ASN A 129 -12.99 -21.17 -20.08
N PRO A 130 -12.94 -21.12 -21.43
CA PRO A 130 -14.01 -20.52 -22.20
C PRO A 130 -15.32 -21.27 -21.92
N PRO A 131 -16.41 -20.57 -21.57
CA PRO A 131 -17.67 -21.23 -21.29
C PRO A 131 -18.14 -21.98 -22.55
N SER A 132 -18.56 -23.24 -22.38
CA SER A 132 -18.98 -24.12 -23.48
C SER A 132 -20.32 -23.73 -24.16
N GLY A 133 -20.74 -22.48 -24.07
CA GLY A 133 -21.99 -21.98 -24.64
C GLY A 133 -21.93 -20.51 -25.01
N THR A 134 -22.54 -20.15 -26.13
CA THR A 134 -22.76 -18.76 -26.52
C THR A 134 -23.85 -18.14 -25.65
N LEU A 135 -23.51 -17.15 -24.83
CA LEU A 135 -24.50 -16.27 -24.20
C LEU A 135 -25.04 -15.30 -25.27
N SER A 136 -26.01 -15.75 -26.05
CA SER A 136 -26.81 -14.84 -26.88
C SER A 136 -27.83 -14.15 -25.98
N GLY A 137 -27.66 -12.86 -25.70
CA GLY A 137 -28.71 -12.06 -25.04
C GLY A 137 -28.30 -10.93 -24.10
N VAL A 138 -27.01 -10.69 -23.82
CA VAL A 138 -26.64 -9.53 -22.97
C VAL A 138 -26.41 -8.30 -23.84
N SER A 139 -27.50 -7.59 -24.12
CA SER A 139 -27.47 -6.20 -24.57
C SER A 139 -28.08 -5.33 -23.48
N ASP A 140 -27.24 -4.48 -22.91
CA ASP A 140 -27.57 -3.31 -22.10
C ASP A 140 -28.40 -3.55 -20.80
N GLY A 141 -27.70 -4.08 -19.78
CA GLY A 141 -27.92 -3.69 -18.39
C GLY A 141 -29.26 -4.01 -17.72
N THR A 142 -30.18 -4.72 -18.38
CA THR A 142 -31.49 -5.06 -17.81
C THR A 142 -31.64 -6.57 -17.72
N LEU A 143 -31.76 -7.09 -16.50
CA LEU A 143 -32.11 -8.50 -16.25
C LEU A 143 -33.52 -8.74 -16.81
N GLY A 144 -33.60 -9.39 -17.97
CA GLY A 144 -34.87 -9.88 -18.51
C GLY A 144 -35.47 -10.93 -17.57
N THR A 145 -36.74 -10.76 -17.21
CA THR A 145 -37.50 -11.78 -16.47
C THR A 145 -37.54 -13.09 -17.27
N PRO A 146 -37.33 -14.26 -16.63
CA PRO A 146 -37.34 -15.53 -17.34
C PRO A 146 -38.74 -15.80 -17.91
N SER A 147 -38.81 -16.00 -19.23
CA SER A 147 -40.02 -16.47 -19.90
C SER A 147 -40.29 -17.92 -19.48
N THR A 148 -41.43 -18.17 -18.82
CA THR A 148 -41.91 -19.52 -18.55
C THR A 148 -42.30 -20.19 -19.87
N GLY A 149 -41.44 -21.08 -20.37
CA GLY A 149 -41.74 -21.92 -21.51
C GLY A 149 -42.77 -23.00 -21.15
N ASP A 150 -43.76 -23.12 -22.02
CA ASP A 150 -44.90 -24.04 -21.96
C ASP A 150 -44.49 -25.51 -21.75
N ALA A 151 -45.26 -26.23 -20.94
CA ALA A 151 -45.11 -27.67 -20.75
C ALA A 151 -45.66 -28.43 -21.97
N PRO A 152 -45.01 -29.50 -22.46
CA PRO A 152 -45.56 -30.29 -23.54
C PRO A 152 -46.69 -31.22 -23.04
N VAL A 153 -47.66 -31.40 -23.93
CA VAL A 153 -48.90 -32.22 -23.79
C VAL A 153 -48.59 -33.70 -23.69
#